data_AF-A0A1B1TAE0-F1
#
_entry.id   AF-A0A1B1TAE0-F1
#
_cell.length_a   1.000
_cell.length_b   1.000
_cell.length_c   1.000
_cell.angle_alpha   90.00
_cell.angle_beta   90.00
_cell.angle_gamma   90.00
#
_symmetry.space_group_name_H-M   'P 1'
#
loop_
_entity.id
_entity.type
_entity.pdbx_description
1 polymer ?
#
loop_
_entity_poly.entity_id
_entity_poly.type
_entity_poly.pdbx_seq_one_letter_code
_entity_poly.pdbx_strand_id
1 'polypeptide(L)'
;MVKSRNIVCDEFGNFVRLGAPDEKLLSAEYLVPISIKSGAGISRKTFDHYTRGDLYPSLNHISNYSSKNEVGAFVLNAQGVVSHQDKTKINYQIIVDARHAEESPQAYVMNPSCENIQHANIFKKGVYSIFPTREICGICLGSGFIERYLDTADEKARIGLLLNQISDVLNNPNPADAARSI
;
A
#
# COMPACT_ATOMS: atom_id res chain seq x y z
N MET A 1 23.71 8.14 19.97
CA MET A 1 23.52 6.68 19.92
C MET A 1 22.04 6.43 19.71
N VAL A 2 21.61 6.33 18.45
CA VAL A 2 20.19 6.25 18.09
C VAL A 2 19.74 4.81 18.28
N LYS A 3 18.81 4.56 19.21
CA LYS A 3 18.16 3.26 19.37
C LYS A 3 17.32 3.00 18.13
N SER A 4 17.74 2.06 17.29
CA SER A 4 16.92 1.46 16.24
C SER A 4 15.62 0.94 16.88
N ARG A 5 14.48 1.47 16.45
CA ARG A 5 13.16 1.07 16.93
C ARG A 5 12.66 -0.03 16.00
N ASN A 6 12.62 -1.27 16.50
CA ASN A 6 12.17 -2.44 15.76
C ASN A 6 10.65 -2.38 15.56
N ILE A 7 10.22 -2.34 14.30
CA ILE A 7 8.83 -2.57 13.89
C ILE A 7 8.75 -4.04 13.45
N VAL A 8 7.79 -4.80 13.97
CA VAL A 8 7.60 -6.21 13.67
C VAL A 8 6.19 -6.42 13.15
N CYS A 9 6.04 -7.22 12.10
CA CYS A 9 4.74 -7.70 11.61
C CYS A 9 4.30 -8.89 12.45
N ASP A 10 3.11 -8.83 13.04
CA ASP A 10 2.53 -10.00 13.71
C ASP A 10 1.94 -11.01 12.72
N GLU A 11 1.54 -12.16 13.25
CA GLU A 11 0.91 -13.26 12.49
C GLU A 11 -0.48 -12.90 11.89
N PHE A 12 -1.00 -11.71 12.22
CA PHE A 12 -2.23 -11.15 11.67
C PHE A 12 -1.96 -9.99 10.69
N GLY A 13 -0.68 -9.72 10.38
CA GLY A 13 -0.26 -8.71 9.42
C GLY A 13 -0.34 -7.27 9.93
N ASN A 14 -0.43 -7.06 11.25
CA ASN A 14 -0.36 -5.73 11.84
C ASN A 14 1.09 -5.32 12.06
N PHE A 15 1.42 -4.08 11.68
CA PHE A 15 2.69 -3.46 12.07
C PHE A 15 2.58 -3.00 13.51
N VAL A 16 3.14 -3.78 14.45
CA VAL A 16 3.07 -3.45 15.87
C VAL A 16 4.28 -2.60 16.25
N ARG A 17 4.03 -1.36 16.69
CA ARG A 17 5.03 -0.59 17.44
C ARG A 17 5.04 -1.14 18.87
N LEU A 18 6.18 -1.66 19.34
CA LEU A 18 6.33 -2.05 20.74
C LEU A 18 6.32 -0.79 21.62
N GLY A 19 5.13 -0.35 22.05
CA GLY A 19 4.92 0.78 22.95
C GLY A 19 3.50 0.79 23.50
N ALA A 20 3.40 0.53 24.81
CA ALA A 20 2.30 0.60 25.81
C ALA A 20 0.83 0.81 25.36
N PRO A 21 -0.14 0.14 26.04
CA PRO A 21 -1.54 0.11 25.64
C PRO A 21 -2.28 1.39 26.05
N ASP A 22 -3.22 1.84 25.21
CA ASP A 22 -4.45 2.42 25.74
C ASP A 22 -5.62 2.22 24.77
N GLU A 23 -6.62 1.48 25.25
CA GLU A 23 -7.92 1.28 24.63
C GLU A 23 -8.82 2.49 24.91
N LYS A 24 -9.42 3.06 23.86
CA LYS A 24 -10.82 3.54 23.80
C LYS A 24 -10.99 4.47 22.60
N LEU A 25 -11.89 4.11 21.68
CA LEU A 25 -13.22 4.75 21.57
C LEU A 25 -13.94 4.25 20.31
N LEU A 26 -15.06 3.56 20.56
CA LEU A 26 -16.17 3.38 19.62
C LEU A 26 -17.05 4.63 19.68
N SER A 27 -17.24 5.33 18.56
CA SER A 27 -18.47 6.05 18.24
C SER A 27 -18.50 6.37 16.74
N ALA A 28 -19.64 6.09 16.11
CA ALA A 28 -19.93 6.47 14.73
C ALA A 28 -20.15 7.99 14.68
N GLU A 29 -19.10 8.75 14.37
CA GLU A 29 -19.17 10.19 14.11
C GLU A 29 -18.91 10.45 12.62
N TYR A 30 -19.67 11.39 12.05
CA TYR A 30 -19.52 11.86 10.69
C TYR A 30 -18.04 11.94 10.30
N LEU A 31 -17.66 11.25 9.21
CA LEU A 31 -16.29 11.25 8.71
C LEU A 31 -15.94 12.66 8.23
N VAL A 32 -15.45 13.48 9.17
CA VAL A 32 -14.65 14.67 8.86
C VAL A 32 -13.57 14.18 7.89
N PRO A 33 -13.36 14.85 6.74
CA PRO A 33 -12.27 14.48 5.84
C PRO A 33 -10.99 14.33 6.66
N ILE A 34 -10.32 13.18 6.55
CA ILE A 34 -9.08 12.94 7.29
C ILE A 34 -8.09 14.01 6.85
N SER A 35 -7.80 14.93 7.76
CA SER A 35 -6.81 15.98 7.52
C SER A 35 -5.46 15.32 7.39
N ILE A 36 -4.89 15.39 6.19
CA ILE A 36 -3.51 14.95 5.95
C ILE A 36 -2.63 15.99 6.60
N LYS A 37 -1.82 15.55 7.59
CA LYS A 37 -0.77 16.40 8.13
C LYS A 37 0.16 16.77 6.98
N SER A 38 0.35 18.07 6.76
CA SER A 38 1.31 18.57 5.77
C SER A 38 2.67 17.87 5.94
N GLY A 39 3.19 17.30 4.86
CA GLY A 39 4.42 16.51 4.80
C GLY A 39 4.22 15.00 4.82
N ALA A 40 3.02 14.48 5.12
CA ALA A 40 2.83 13.04 5.28
C ALA A 40 2.42 12.32 3.97
N GLY A 41 1.93 13.08 2.98
CA GLY A 41 1.55 12.61 1.64
C GLY A 41 2.64 12.80 0.58
N ILE A 42 2.44 12.23 -0.60
CA ILE A 42 3.34 12.41 -1.76
C ILE A 42 3.10 13.79 -2.36
N SER A 43 4.14 14.54 -2.71
CA SER A 43 3.94 15.83 -3.37
C SER A 43 3.15 15.70 -4.68
N ARG A 44 2.19 16.60 -4.89
CA ARG A 44 1.35 16.64 -6.11
C ARG A 44 2.21 16.72 -7.37
N LYS A 45 3.30 17.49 -7.33
CA LYS A 45 4.24 17.63 -8.44
C LYS A 45 4.87 16.28 -8.82
N THR A 46 5.28 15.49 -7.83
CA THR A 46 5.85 14.15 -8.05
C THR A 46 4.79 13.18 -8.56
N PHE A 47 3.60 13.16 -7.95
CA PHE A 47 2.50 12.31 -8.43
C PHE A 47 2.15 12.62 -9.89
N ASP A 48 2.00 13.90 -10.25
CA ASP A 48 1.66 14.34 -11.60
C ASP A 48 2.77 14.08 -12.62
N HIS A 49 4.00 13.80 -12.17
CA HIS A 49 5.07 13.36 -13.08
C HIS A 49 4.78 11.96 -13.63
N TYR A 50 4.25 11.05 -12.80
CA TYR A 50 3.94 9.67 -13.19
C TYR A 50 2.66 9.54 -14.02
N THR A 51 1.72 10.49 -13.89
CA THR A 51 0.46 10.49 -14.66
C THR A 51 0.59 11.12 -16.05
N ARG A 52 1.44 12.14 -16.23
CA ARG A 52 1.50 12.94 -17.46
C ARG A 52 2.36 12.36 -18.60
N GLY A 53 3.08 11.27 -18.38
CA GLY A 53 4.07 10.75 -19.32
C GLY A 53 3.84 9.33 -19.81
N ASP A 54 2.60 8.82 -19.77
CA ASP A 54 2.23 7.43 -20.09
C ASP A 54 2.95 6.33 -19.28
N LEU A 55 3.74 6.71 -18.27
CA LEU A 55 4.43 5.76 -17.39
C LEU A 55 3.43 4.91 -16.61
N TYR A 56 2.38 5.55 -16.08
CA TYR A 56 1.32 4.91 -15.32
C TYR A 56 -0.03 5.60 -15.58
N PRO A 57 -0.65 5.41 -16.75
CA PRO A 57 -1.87 6.12 -17.15
C PRO A 57 -3.09 5.75 -16.30
N SER A 58 -3.02 4.65 -15.54
CA SER A 58 -4.08 4.21 -14.63
C SER A 58 -4.03 4.88 -13.25
N LEU A 59 -2.99 5.67 -12.96
CA LEU A 59 -2.85 6.36 -11.68
C LEU A 59 -3.93 7.43 -11.53
N ASN A 60 -4.69 7.32 -10.45
CA ASN A 60 -5.69 8.32 -10.09
C ASN A 60 -5.70 8.54 -8.57
N HIS A 61 -5.65 9.79 -8.12
CA HIS A 61 -5.65 10.09 -6.70
C HIS A 61 -7.06 10.04 -6.11
N ILE A 62 -7.16 9.76 -4.81
CA ILE A 62 -8.42 9.77 -4.08
C ILE A 62 -8.58 11.13 -3.42
N SER A 63 -9.56 11.91 -3.87
CA SER A 63 -9.80 13.29 -3.44
C SER A 63 -9.96 13.44 -1.93
N ASN A 64 -10.63 12.49 -1.27
CA ASN A 64 -10.89 12.54 0.18
C ASN A 64 -9.62 12.37 1.02
N TYR A 65 -8.55 11.85 0.42
CA TYR A 65 -7.24 11.69 1.01
C TYR A 65 -6.19 12.47 0.21
N SER A 66 -6.56 13.60 -0.38
CA SER A 66 -5.61 14.42 -1.13
C SER A 66 -5.91 15.91 -0.93
N SER A 67 -4.88 16.72 -1.01
CA SER A 67 -4.97 18.18 -1.00
C SER A 67 -4.52 18.75 -2.35
N LYS A 68 -4.46 20.08 -2.49
CA LYS A 68 -3.89 20.71 -3.69
C LYS A 68 -2.40 20.40 -3.85
N ASN A 69 -1.69 20.20 -2.75
CA ASN A 69 -0.23 20.08 -2.75
C ASN A 69 0.25 18.65 -2.51
N GLU A 70 -0.60 17.77 -1.99
CA GLU A 70 -0.23 16.41 -1.57
C GLU A 70 -1.27 15.38 -1.99
N VAL A 71 -0.79 14.17 -2.28
CA VAL A 71 -1.58 12.97 -2.57
C VAL A 71 -1.35 11.99 -1.45
N GLY A 72 -2.34 11.82 -0.58
CA GLY A 72 -2.30 10.86 0.52
C GLY A 72 -2.86 9.50 0.15
N ALA A 73 -3.61 9.36 -0.93
CA ALA A 73 -3.96 8.04 -1.46
C ALA A 73 -4.26 8.08 -2.95
N PHE A 74 -4.03 6.96 -3.62
CA PHE A 74 -4.26 6.83 -5.05
C PHE A 74 -4.58 5.38 -5.43
N VAL A 75 -5.13 5.23 -6.61
CA VAL A 75 -5.48 3.95 -7.23
C VAL A 75 -4.58 3.76 -8.44
N LEU A 76 -4.19 2.52 -8.71
CA LEU A 76 -3.58 2.10 -9.96
C LEU A 76 -4.20 0.78 -10.45
N ASN A 77 -4.24 0.61 -11.76
CA ASN A 77 -4.45 -0.70 -12.36
C ASN A 77 -3.10 -1.29 -12.73
N ALA A 78 -2.82 -2.51 -12.29
CA ALA A 78 -1.61 -3.26 -12.62
C ALA A 78 -1.96 -4.67 -13.09
N GLN A 79 -1.16 -5.19 -14.02
CA GLN A 79 -1.30 -6.57 -14.46
C GLN A 79 -0.42 -7.48 -13.58
N GLY A 80 -0.97 -8.61 -13.16
CA GLY A 80 -0.25 -9.65 -12.45
C GLY A 80 -0.64 -11.04 -12.94
N VAL A 81 -0.38 -12.06 -12.14
CA VAL A 81 -0.76 -13.46 -12.42
C VAL A 81 -1.77 -13.97 -11.41
N VAL A 82 -2.56 -14.98 -11.77
CA VAL A 82 -3.55 -15.61 -10.87
C VAL A 82 -2.88 -16.16 -9.61
N SER A 83 -1.80 -16.94 -9.77
CA SER A 83 -1.09 -17.57 -8.66
C SER A 83 0.37 -17.91 -9.01
N HIS A 84 1.07 -18.53 -8.05
CA HIS A 84 2.41 -19.08 -8.32
C HIS A 84 2.38 -20.26 -9.30
N GLN A 85 1.26 -21.00 -9.39
CA GLN A 85 1.07 -22.16 -10.27
C GLN A 85 0.40 -21.79 -11.59
N ASP A 86 -0.55 -20.86 -11.56
CA ASP A 86 -1.26 -20.35 -12.73
C ASP A 86 -0.74 -18.96 -13.10
N LYS A 87 0.04 -18.91 -14.19
CA LYS A 87 0.64 -17.69 -14.73
C LYS A 87 -0.28 -16.90 -15.65
N THR A 88 -1.55 -17.28 -15.77
CA THR A 88 -2.57 -16.51 -16.51
C THR A 88 -2.61 -15.08 -16.01
N LYS A 89 -2.61 -14.12 -16.94
CA LYS A 89 -2.60 -12.70 -16.60
C LYS A 89 -3.97 -12.24 -16.14
N ILE A 90 -4.00 -11.50 -15.04
CA ILE A 90 -5.21 -10.84 -14.52
C ILE A 90 -4.92 -9.39 -14.16
N ASN A 91 -5.97 -8.56 -14.17
CA ASN A 91 -5.88 -7.16 -13.83
C ASN A 91 -6.24 -6.96 -12.35
N TYR A 92 -5.32 -6.35 -11.62
CA TYR A 92 -5.51 -5.88 -10.25
C TYR A 92 -5.84 -4.40 -10.26
N GLN A 93 -6.88 -4.03 -9.52
CA GLN A 93 -7.10 -2.65 -9.11
C GLN A 93 -6.59 -2.49 -7.68
N ILE A 94 -5.67 -1.57 -7.48
CA ILE A 94 -4.88 -1.43 -6.26
C ILE A 94 -5.12 -0.04 -5.69
N ILE A 95 -5.35 0.04 -4.39
CA ILE A 95 -5.32 1.29 -3.64
C ILE A 95 -4.01 1.37 -2.86
N VAL A 96 -3.35 2.52 -2.93
CA VAL A 96 -2.15 2.83 -2.16
C VAL A 96 -2.52 3.89 -1.14
N ASP A 97 -2.26 3.59 0.12
CA ASP A 97 -2.29 4.55 1.23
C ASP A 97 -0.90 5.16 1.37
N ALA A 98 -0.81 6.43 1.03
CA ALA A 98 0.38 7.25 1.04
C ALA A 98 0.30 8.37 2.10
N ARG A 99 -0.65 8.31 3.04
CA ARG A 99 -0.81 9.33 4.11
C ARG A 99 0.36 9.36 5.09
N HIS A 100 1.24 8.36 5.05
CA HIS A 100 2.49 8.27 5.81
C HIS A 100 3.63 7.83 4.88
N ALA A 101 3.68 8.40 3.67
CA ALA A 101 4.63 8.01 2.62
C ALA A 101 6.11 8.26 3.01
N GLU A 102 6.38 9.04 4.05
CA GLU A 102 7.72 9.21 4.63
C GLU A 102 8.15 8.03 5.52
N GLU A 103 7.20 7.26 6.06
CA GLU A 103 7.49 6.09 6.90
C GLU A 103 7.34 4.80 6.10
N SER A 104 6.17 4.58 5.51
CA SER A 104 5.84 3.32 4.82
C SER A 104 4.54 3.48 4.02
N PRO A 105 4.59 3.47 2.68
CA PRO A 105 3.39 3.36 1.88
C PRO A 105 2.81 1.94 1.98
N GLN A 106 1.49 1.85 2.02
CA GLN A 106 0.78 0.57 2.08
C GLN A 106 -0.03 0.36 0.80
N ALA A 107 -0.05 -0.86 0.27
CA ALA A 107 -0.75 -1.20 -0.97
C ALA A 107 -1.75 -2.33 -0.72
N TYR A 108 -2.94 -2.19 -1.29
CA TYR A 108 -4.04 -3.11 -1.09
C TYR A 108 -4.80 -3.38 -2.39
N VAL A 109 -5.33 -4.58 -2.55
CA VAL A 109 -6.14 -4.98 -3.70
C VAL A 109 -7.62 -4.66 -3.44
N MET A 110 -8.18 -3.81 -4.30
CA MET A 110 -9.61 -3.54 -4.39
C MET A 110 -10.33 -4.50 -5.34
N ASN A 111 -9.67 -4.93 -6.41
CA ASN A 111 -10.22 -5.90 -7.37
C ASN A 111 -9.09 -6.80 -7.89
N PRO A 112 -9.28 -8.12 -8.03
CA PRO A 112 -10.46 -8.89 -7.64
C PRO A 112 -10.69 -8.87 -6.11
N SER A 113 -11.88 -9.28 -5.66
CA SER A 113 -12.14 -9.43 -4.22
C SER A 113 -11.18 -10.45 -3.60
N CYS A 114 -10.84 -10.26 -2.32
CA CYS A 114 -9.92 -11.12 -1.57
C CYS A 114 -10.15 -12.62 -1.71
N GLU A 115 -11.42 -13.04 -1.72
CA GLU A 115 -11.84 -14.43 -1.80
C GLU A 115 -11.46 -15.07 -3.15
N ASN A 116 -11.33 -14.26 -4.19
CA ASN A 116 -10.97 -14.68 -5.54
C ASN A 116 -9.46 -14.57 -5.81
N ILE A 117 -8.65 -14.20 -4.82
CA ILE A 117 -7.20 -14.08 -4.97
C ILE A 117 -6.54 -15.40 -4.56
N GLN A 118 -5.62 -15.89 -5.41
CA GLN A 118 -4.78 -17.08 -5.15
C GLN A 118 -3.27 -16.74 -5.17
N HIS A 119 -2.94 -15.47 -4.91
CA HIS A 119 -1.58 -14.95 -5.02
C HIS A 119 -0.80 -15.06 -3.69
N ALA A 120 0.45 -15.55 -3.75
CA ALA A 120 1.24 -15.90 -2.56
C ALA A 120 1.54 -14.73 -1.63
N ASN A 121 1.82 -13.57 -2.20
CA ASN A 121 2.24 -12.40 -1.43
C ASN A 121 1.08 -11.41 -1.19
N ILE A 122 -0.17 -11.83 -1.38
CA ILE A 122 -1.35 -11.01 -1.05
C ILE A 122 -2.01 -11.63 0.18
N PHE A 123 -2.03 -10.93 1.31
CA PHE A 123 -2.51 -11.47 2.59
C PHE A 123 -3.95 -11.09 2.90
N LYS A 124 -4.50 -11.75 3.93
CA LYS A 124 -5.94 -11.81 4.16
C LYS A 124 -6.53 -10.48 4.65
N LYS A 125 -7.57 -10.07 3.93
CA LYS A 125 -8.86 -9.48 4.34
C LYS A 125 -8.86 -8.70 5.68
N GLY A 126 -8.86 -7.38 5.58
CA GLY A 126 -9.11 -6.47 6.71
C GLY A 126 -9.91 -5.24 6.28
N VAL A 127 -10.55 -4.58 7.24
CA VAL A 127 -11.13 -3.25 7.04
C VAL A 127 -10.07 -2.23 7.40
N TYR A 128 -9.62 -1.46 6.42
CA TYR A 128 -8.58 -0.46 6.62
C TYR A 128 -9.16 0.95 6.59
N SER A 129 -8.55 1.88 7.32
CA SER A 129 -9.02 3.27 7.38
C SER A 129 -9.01 3.99 6.02
N ILE A 130 -8.27 3.47 5.05
CA ILE A 130 -8.24 3.98 3.67
C ILE A 130 -9.43 3.49 2.81
N PHE A 131 -10.07 2.39 3.23
CA PHE A 131 -11.21 1.82 2.51
C PHE A 131 -12.17 1.10 3.49
N PRO A 132 -12.89 1.85 4.33
CA PRO A 132 -13.64 1.26 5.46
C PRO A 132 -14.93 0.55 5.05
N THR A 133 -15.38 0.68 3.79
CA THR A 133 -16.69 0.23 3.34
C THR A 133 -16.76 -1.26 3.03
N ARG A 134 -15.62 -1.93 2.86
CA ARG A 134 -15.51 -3.38 2.70
C ARG A 134 -14.10 -3.83 3.04
N GLU A 135 -13.96 -5.12 3.25
CA GLU A 135 -12.65 -5.70 3.44
C GLU A 135 -11.86 -5.79 2.12
N ILE A 136 -10.58 -5.48 2.20
CA ILE A 136 -9.61 -5.55 1.09
C ILE A 136 -8.37 -6.33 1.54
N CYS A 137 -7.51 -6.70 0.60
CA CYS A 137 -6.33 -7.54 0.88
C CYS A 137 -5.06 -6.72 0.76
N GLY A 138 -4.15 -6.83 1.72
CA GLY A 138 -2.85 -6.17 1.64
C GLY A 138 -1.89 -6.89 0.69
N ILE A 139 -0.98 -6.14 0.10
CA ILE A 139 0.13 -6.65 -0.72
C ILE A 139 1.39 -6.63 0.14
N CYS A 140 2.03 -7.79 0.32
CA CYS A 140 3.36 -7.87 0.91
C CYS A 140 4.39 -7.43 -0.15
N LEU A 141 5.09 -6.33 0.11
CA LEU A 141 6.08 -5.76 -0.80
C LEU A 141 7.46 -6.44 -0.69
N GLY A 142 7.58 -7.49 0.13
CA GLY A 142 8.78 -8.26 0.38
C GLY A 142 9.66 -7.69 1.50
N SER A 143 10.46 -8.57 2.11
CA SER A 143 11.47 -8.18 3.10
C SER A 143 12.51 -7.23 2.46
N GLY A 144 12.94 -6.22 3.20
CA GLY A 144 13.92 -5.23 2.70
C GLY A 144 13.32 -4.13 1.81
N PHE A 145 12.01 -4.14 1.50
CA PHE A 145 11.41 -3.07 0.68
C PHE A 145 11.40 -1.74 1.43
N ILE A 146 10.98 -1.72 2.69
CA ILE A 146 10.85 -0.48 3.48
C ILE A 146 12.20 0.18 3.67
N GLU A 147 13.25 -0.58 3.96
CA GLU A 147 14.62 -0.10 4.10
C GLU A 147 15.09 0.56 2.81
N ARG A 148 14.96 -0.12 1.66
CA ARG A 148 15.32 0.43 0.34
C ARG A 148 14.50 1.68 0.00
N TYR A 149 13.22 1.69 0.35
CA TYR A 149 12.33 2.83 0.13
C TYR A 149 12.78 4.03 0.97
N LEU A 150 13.08 3.84 2.26
CA LEU A 150 13.53 4.91 3.16
C LEU A 150 14.95 5.41 2.84
N ASP A 151 15.84 4.53 2.38
CA ASP A 151 17.20 4.90 1.93
C ASP A 151 17.19 5.71 0.62
N THR A 152 16.09 5.68 -0.13
CA THR A 152 15.94 6.43 -1.37
C THR A 152 15.59 7.90 -1.06
N ALA A 153 16.59 8.78 -1.06
CA ALA A 153 16.39 10.18 -0.66
C ALA A 153 15.39 10.96 -1.56
N ASP A 154 15.43 10.73 -2.88
CA ASP A 154 14.55 11.42 -3.83
C ASP A 154 13.11 10.86 -3.78
N GLU A 155 12.13 11.73 -3.52
CA GLU A 155 10.71 11.34 -3.43
C GLU A 155 10.22 10.73 -4.75
N LYS A 156 10.63 11.29 -5.89
CA LYS A 156 10.26 10.75 -7.20
C LYS A 156 10.80 9.32 -7.35
N ALA A 157 12.08 9.08 -7.09
CA ALA A 157 12.66 7.75 -7.10
C ALA A 157 11.95 6.77 -6.14
N ARG A 158 11.55 7.22 -4.94
CA ARG A 158 10.75 6.43 -3.99
C ARG A 158 9.42 5.95 -4.59
N ILE A 159 8.70 6.84 -5.26
CA ILE A 159 7.42 6.48 -5.89
C ILE A 159 7.65 5.54 -7.06
N GLY A 160 8.68 5.78 -7.88
CA GLY A 160 9.08 4.84 -8.92
C GLY A 160 9.39 3.44 -8.37
N LEU A 161 10.13 3.37 -7.26
CA LEU A 161 10.45 2.11 -6.59
C LEU A 161 9.20 1.39 -6.08
N LEU A 162 8.27 2.10 -5.44
CA LEU A 162 7.01 1.54 -4.96
C LEU A 162 6.17 0.94 -6.11
N LEU A 163 5.98 1.71 -7.19
CA LEU A 163 5.18 1.28 -8.34
C LEU A 163 5.79 0.06 -9.03
N ASN A 164 7.11 0.05 -9.18
CA ASN A 164 7.85 -1.09 -9.73
C ASN A 164 7.76 -2.32 -8.81
N GLN A 165 7.90 -2.15 -7.49
CA GLN A 165 7.79 -3.25 -6.53
C GLN A 165 6.39 -3.87 -6.53
N ILE A 166 5.32 -3.07 -6.60
CA ILE A 166 3.96 -3.58 -6.73
C ILE A 166 3.83 -4.44 -7.99
N SER A 167 4.30 -3.93 -9.14
CA SER A 167 4.28 -4.68 -10.40
C SER A 167 5.08 -5.99 -10.32
N ASP A 168 6.28 -5.93 -9.74
CA ASP A 168 7.16 -7.08 -9.58
C ASP A 168 6.51 -8.17 -8.72
N VAL A 169 6.00 -7.82 -7.54
CA VAL A 169 5.32 -8.76 -6.64
C VAL A 169 4.14 -9.44 -7.33
N LEU A 170 3.31 -8.68 -8.04
CA LEU A 170 2.12 -9.23 -8.71
C LEU A 170 2.44 -10.13 -9.91
N ASN A 171 3.62 -9.97 -10.52
CA ASN A 171 4.06 -10.80 -11.64
C ASN A 171 4.91 -11.99 -11.20
N ASN A 172 5.59 -11.87 -10.06
CA ASN A 172 6.54 -12.84 -9.54
C ASN A 172 6.15 -13.30 -8.12
N PRO A 173 5.03 -14.05 -7.97
CA PRO A 173 4.65 -14.58 -6.66
C PRO A 173 5.76 -15.45 -6.06
N ASN A 174 6.14 -15.15 -4.83
CA ASN A 174 7.11 -15.90 -4.04
C ASN A 174 6.38 -16.81 -3.02
N PRO A 175 6.22 -18.11 -3.32
CA PRO A 175 5.56 -19.06 -2.41
C PRO A 175 6.44 -19.45 -1.21
N ALA A 176 7.75 -19.18 -1.23
CA ALA A 176 8.65 -19.46 -0.10
C ALA A 176 8.49 -18.45 1.05
N ASP A 177 7.93 -17.28 0.75
CA ASP A 177 7.61 -16.21 1.70
C ASP A 177 6.13 -15.82 1.54
N ALA A 178 5.27 -16.82 1.72
CA ALA A 178 3.85 -16.68 1.46
C ALA A 178 3.16 -15.90 2.58
N ALA A 179 2.44 -14.85 2.19
CA ALA A 179 1.61 -14.03 3.07
C ALA A 179 0.21 -14.64 3.31
N ARG A 180 -0.09 -15.76 2.63
CA ARG A 180 -1.27 -16.60 2.87
C ARG A 180 -0.94 -18.05 2.51
N SER A 181 -1.55 -19.01 3.20
CA SER A 181 -1.61 -20.38 2.69
C SER A 181 -2.47 -20.37 1.43
N ILE A 182 -1.90 -20.86 0.32
CA ILE A 182 -2.56 -21.00 -0.97
C ILE A 182 -2.65 -22.49 -1.29
#